data_AF-A0A353NLI3-F1
#
_entry.id   AF-A0A353NLI3-F1
#
_cell.length_a   1.000
_cell.length_b   1.000
_cell.length_c   1.000
_cell.angle_alpha   90.00
_cell.angle_beta   90.00
_cell.angle_gamma   90.00
#
_symmetry.space_group_name_H-M   'P 1'
#
loop_
_entity.id
_entity.type
_entity.pdbx_description
1 polymer ?
#
loop_
_entity_poly.entity_id
_entity_poly.type
_entity_poly.pdbx_seq_one_letter_code
_entity_poly.pdbx_strand_id
1 'polypeptide(L)'
;MTGIIMFGAGLLLLAVGYPVAFTFGAVALLFGAVAALVEVLPDPGFAIFAEEFLGMFSMMPLRIYAIMTNTILMAVPLFILMGIILEKSKLAERLLESMGILFGKVRGGLAISTVLVGTLLAASTGVVGASVVAMGV
;
A
#
# COMPACT_ATOMS: atom_id res chain seq x y z
N MET A 1 -14.21 22.37 8.73
CA MET A 1 -12.85 22.57 9.29
C MET A 1 -12.21 21.28 9.80
N THR A 2 -12.98 20.35 10.37
CA THR A 2 -12.50 19.01 10.83
C THR A 2 -11.67 18.25 9.80
N GLY A 3 -12.06 18.25 8.52
CA GLY A 3 -11.30 17.56 7.47
C GLY A 3 -9.86 18.07 7.25
N ILE A 4 -9.61 19.38 7.38
CA ILE A 4 -8.26 19.95 7.23
C ILE A 4 -7.38 19.55 8.43
N ILE A 5 -7.98 19.54 9.63
CA ILE A 5 -7.30 19.14 10.86
C ILE A 5 -6.98 17.64 10.84
N MET A 6 -7.92 16.80 10.36
CA MET A 6 -7.70 15.36 10.13
C MET A 6 -6.55 15.11 9.17
N PHE A 7 -6.51 15.83 8.05
CA PHE A 7 -5.47 15.70 7.04
C PHE A 7 -4.10 16.08 7.61
N GLY A 8 -4.01 17.20 8.33
CA GLY A 8 -2.78 17.64 9.01
C GLY A 8 -2.30 16.64 10.07
N ALA A 9 -3.22 16.11 10.88
CA ALA A 9 -2.90 15.09 11.90
C ALA A 9 -2.41 13.79 11.28
N GLY A 10 -3.02 13.35 10.17
CA GLY A 10 -2.58 12.18 9.41
C GLY A 10 -1.16 12.34 8.85
N LEU A 11 -0.85 13.50 8.26
CA LEU A 11 0.49 13.81 7.75
C LEU A 11 1.56 13.78 8.83
N LEU A 12 1.26 14.37 10.00
CA LEU A 12 2.20 14.37 11.13
C LEU A 12 2.44 12.95 11.67
N LEU A 13 1.39 12.13 11.79
CA LEU A 13 1.53 10.74 12.25
C LEU A 13 2.28 9.86 11.25
N LEU A 14 2.12 10.12 9.96
CA LEU A 14 2.92 9.45 8.92
C LEU A 14 4.40 9.82 9.02
N ALA A 15 4.73 11.06 9.40
CA ALA A 15 6.12 11.49 9.61
C ALA A 15 6.81 10.76 10.78
N VAL A 16 6.04 10.22 11.73
CA VAL A 16 6.56 9.37 12.83
C VAL A 16 6.99 7.98 12.32
N GLY A 17 6.62 7.60 11.10
CA GLY A 17 7.05 6.35 10.47
C GLY A 17 6.21 5.12 10.80
N TYR A 18 5.02 5.30 11.38
CA TYR A 18 4.08 4.19 11.60
C TYR A 18 3.47 3.69 10.28
N PRO A 19 3.07 2.40 10.19
CA PRO A 19 2.47 1.87 8.96
C PRO A 19 1.20 2.61 8.57
N VAL A 20 1.14 3.00 7.30
CA VAL A 20 0.13 3.89 6.71
C VAL A 20 -1.32 3.44 6.97
N ALA A 21 -1.58 2.13 6.93
CA ALA A 21 -2.92 1.59 7.17
C ALA A 21 -3.43 1.86 8.58
N PHE A 22 -2.56 1.67 9.59
CA PHE A 22 -2.92 1.90 10.98
C PHE A 22 -3.04 3.38 11.31
N THR A 23 -2.18 4.23 10.74
CA THR A 23 -2.25 5.69 10.96
C THR A 23 -3.54 6.27 10.41
N PHE A 24 -3.93 5.96 9.17
CA PHE A 24 -5.18 6.47 8.60
C PHE A 24 -6.42 5.89 9.28
N GLY A 25 -6.39 4.60 9.65
CA GLY A 25 -7.47 3.96 10.40
C GLY A 25 -7.67 4.61 11.78
N ALA A 26 -6.60 4.78 12.56
CA ALA A 26 -6.66 5.39 13.88
C ALA A 26 -7.10 6.86 13.83
N VAL A 27 -6.56 7.65 12.89
CA VAL A 27 -6.97 9.06 12.72
C VAL A 27 -8.43 9.18 12.32
N ALA A 28 -8.92 8.33 11.41
CA ALA A 28 -10.32 8.32 11.02
C ALA A 28 -11.25 7.96 12.19
N LEU A 29 -10.88 6.96 12.99
CA LEU A 29 -11.65 6.55 14.17
C LEU A 29 -11.65 7.60 15.28
N LEU A 30 -10.48 8.18 15.60
CA LEU A 30 -10.36 9.19 16.64
C LEU A 30 -11.14 10.46 16.30
N PHE A 31 -11.01 10.97 15.08
CA PHE A 31 -11.77 12.14 14.67
C PHE A 31 -13.26 11.84 14.47
N GLY A 32 -13.62 10.62 14.06
CA GLY A 32 -15.02 10.18 14.05
C GLY A 32 -15.63 10.16 15.46
N ALA A 33 -14.89 9.62 16.44
CA ALA A 33 -15.32 9.62 17.84
C ALA A 33 -15.41 11.04 18.43
N VAL A 34 -14.46 11.92 18.11
CA VAL A 34 -14.51 13.33 18.54
C VAL A 34 -15.69 14.06 17.89
N ALA A 35 -15.99 13.81 16.62
CA ALA A 35 -17.14 14.40 15.94
C ALA A 35 -18.47 13.95 16.58
N ALA A 36 -18.64 12.64 16.81
CA ALA A 36 -19.81 12.10 17.48
C ALA A 36 -19.97 12.65 18.91
N LEU A 37 -18.86 12.86 19.64
CA LEU A 37 -18.90 13.46 20.97
C LEU A 37 -19.34 14.93 20.91
N VAL A 38 -18.89 15.69 19.92
CA VAL A 38 -19.28 17.10 19.72
C VAL A 38 -20.75 17.24 19.36
N GLU A 39 -21.32 16.31 18.61
CA GLU A 39 -22.74 16.33 18.25
C GLU A 39 -23.67 15.96 19.43
N VAL A 40 -23.18 15.16 20.37
CA VAL A 40 -23.92 14.72 21.58
C VAL A 40 -23.79 15.70 22.76
N LEU A 41 -23.00 16.78 22.63
CA LEU A 41 -22.86 17.80 23.68
C LEU A 41 -24.18 18.40 24.23
N PRO A 42 -25.27 18.54 23.44
CA PRO A 42 -26.53 19.08 23.95
C PRO A 42 -27.26 18.18 24.96
N ASP A 43 -27.10 16.85 24.85
CA ASP A 43 -27.72 15.84 25.72
C ASP A 43 -26.75 14.67 25.95
N PRO A 44 -25.98 14.65 27.06
CA PRO A 44 -24.93 13.68 27.30
C PRO A 44 -25.50 12.30 27.68
N GLY A 45 -26.03 11.58 26.69
CA GLY A 45 -26.45 10.20 26.79
C GLY A 45 -25.44 9.27 26.11
N PHE A 46 -24.88 8.32 26.85
CA PHE A 46 -23.98 7.29 26.28
C PHE A 46 -24.66 6.49 25.14
N ALA A 47 -25.97 6.27 25.24
CA ALA A 47 -26.76 5.59 24.21
C ALA A 47 -26.80 6.38 22.89
N ILE A 48 -26.93 7.70 22.96
CA ILE A 48 -27.00 8.59 21.79
C ILE A 48 -25.63 8.66 21.11
N PHE A 49 -24.56 8.76 21.89
CA PHE A 49 -23.19 8.68 21.39
C PHE A 49 -22.90 7.38 20.65
N ALA A 50 -23.31 6.24 21.22
CA ALA A 50 -23.12 4.94 20.58
C ALA A 50 -23.90 4.83 19.27
N GLU A 51 -25.12 5.36 19.21
CA GLU A 51 -25.95 5.36 18.00
C GLU A 51 -25.35 6.22 16.90
N GLU A 52 -24.92 7.45 17.21
CA GLU A 52 -24.31 8.37 16.24
C GLU A 52 -22.98 7.80 15.71
N PHE A 53 -22.10 7.35 16.60
CA PHE A 53 -20.81 6.76 16.23
C PHE A 53 -20.98 5.51 15.36
N LEU A 54 -21.92 4.61 15.70
CA LEU A 54 -22.21 3.43 14.88
C LEU A 54 -22.90 3.79 13.56
N GLY A 55 -23.73 4.84 13.56
CA GLY A 55 -24.39 5.39 12.37
C GLY A 55 -23.39 5.85 11.31
N MET A 56 -22.24 6.39 11.71
CA MET A 56 -21.16 6.76 10.78
C MET A 56 -20.62 5.57 9.96
N PHE A 57 -20.71 4.35 10.51
CA PHE A 57 -20.26 3.12 9.83
C PHE A 57 -21.33 2.49 8.94
N SER A 58 -22.56 3.03 8.89
CA SER A 58 -23.65 2.52 8.05
C SER A 58 -23.26 2.40 6.56
N MET A 59 -22.35 3.24 6.08
CA MET A 59 -21.83 3.23 4.70
C MET A 59 -20.59 2.34 4.50
N MET A 60 -20.02 1.78 5.57
CA MET A 60 -18.86 0.88 5.45
C MET A 60 -19.15 -0.38 4.63
N PRO A 61 -20.27 -1.10 4.79
CA PRO A 61 -20.55 -2.29 3.99
C PRO A 61 -20.51 -2.01 2.49
N LEU A 62 -21.05 -0.87 2.07
CA LEU A 62 -21.07 -0.47 0.67
C LEU A 62 -19.66 -0.10 0.16
N ARG A 63 -18.85 0.54 0.99
CA ARG A 63 -17.42 0.79 0.67
C ARG A 63 -16.61 -0.50 0.61
N ILE A 64 -16.81 -1.43 1.53
CA ILE A 64 -16.14 -2.74 1.54
C ILE A 64 -16.52 -3.51 0.28
N TYR A 65 -17.81 -3.54 -0.07
CA TYR A 65 -18.28 -4.18 -1.30
C TYR A 65 -17.68 -3.55 -2.56
N ALA A 66 -17.55 -2.22 -2.60
CA ALA A 66 -16.89 -1.51 -3.70
C ALA A 66 -15.39 -1.84 -3.79
N ILE A 67 -14.71 -2.05 -2.67
CA ILE A 67 -13.30 -2.50 -2.64
C ILE A 67 -13.19 -3.95 -3.12
N MET A 68 -14.08 -4.84 -2.67
CA MET A 68 -14.08 -6.25 -3.08
C MET A 68 -14.36 -6.44 -4.57
N THR A 69 -15.20 -5.60 -5.17
CA THR A 69 -15.50 -5.64 -6.61
C THR A 69 -14.48 -4.88 -7.46
N ASN A 70 -13.45 -4.29 -6.85
CA ASN A 70 -12.43 -3.54 -7.57
C ASN A 70 -11.47 -4.46 -8.34
N THR A 71 -11.51 -4.36 -9.66
CA THR A 71 -10.68 -5.16 -10.59
C THR A 71 -9.18 -4.88 -10.47
N ILE A 72 -8.79 -3.70 -10.01
CA ILE A 72 -7.37 -3.33 -9.83
C ILE A 72 -6.77 -4.09 -8.65
N LEU A 73 -7.52 -4.27 -7.56
CA LEU A 73 -7.04 -5.01 -6.39
C LEU A 73 -6.91 -6.50 -6.67
N MET A 74 -7.71 -7.06 -7.59
CA MET A 74 -7.51 -8.42 -8.11
C MET A 74 -6.19 -8.60 -8.86
N ALA A 75 -5.56 -7.52 -9.34
CA ALA A 75 -4.26 -7.61 -9.97
C ALA A 75 -3.14 -7.94 -8.97
N VAL A 76 -3.28 -7.57 -7.67
CA VAL A 76 -2.21 -7.76 -6.67
C VAL A 76 -1.84 -9.24 -6.49
N PRO A 77 -2.78 -10.19 -6.28
CA PRO A 77 -2.44 -11.62 -6.23
C PRO A 77 -1.86 -12.15 -7.54
N LEU A 78 -2.34 -11.66 -8.69
CA LEU A 78 -1.84 -12.08 -10.01
C LEU A 78 -0.41 -11.60 -10.26
N PHE A 79 -0.05 -10.40 -9.79
CA PHE A 79 1.32 -9.90 -9.84
C PHE A 79 2.25 -10.71 -8.92
N ILE A 80 1.79 -11.08 -7.72
CA ILE A 80 2.54 -11.98 -6.82
C ILE A 80 2.76 -13.34 -7.49
N LEU A 81 1.71 -13.90 -8.10
CA LEU A 81 1.80 -15.17 -8.83
C LEU A 81 2.83 -15.08 -9.96
N MET A 82 2.83 -14.00 -10.74
CA MET A 82 3.81 -13.79 -11.81
C MET A 82 5.24 -13.71 -11.26
N GLY A 83 5.44 -12.99 -10.14
CA GLY A 83 6.73 -12.94 -9.46
C GLY A 83 7.24 -14.33 -9.08
N ILE A 84 6.37 -15.16 -8.48
CA ILE A 84 6.70 -16.53 -8.10
C ILE A 84 7.03 -17.39 -9.34
N ILE A 85 6.25 -17.27 -10.42
CA ILE A 85 6.49 -18.03 -11.66
C ILE A 85 7.85 -17.65 -12.27
N LEU A 86 8.20 -16.36 -12.32
CA LEU A 86 9.47 -15.88 -12.85
C LEU A 86 10.66 -16.33 -12.00
N GLU A 87 10.51 -16.32 -10.68
CA GLU A 87 11.52 -16.82 -9.74
C GLU A 87 11.73 -18.34 -9.89
N LYS A 88 10.65 -19.12 -9.89
CA LYS A 88 10.71 -20.59 -9.99
C LYS A 88 11.19 -21.08 -11.36
N SER A 89 10.90 -20.35 -12.43
CA SER A 89 11.38 -20.66 -13.78
C SER A 89 12.86 -20.29 -14.00
N LYS A 90 13.50 -19.61 -13.05
CA LYS A 90 14.86 -19.07 -13.18
C LYS A 90 15.04 -18.16 -14.41
N LEU A 91 13.94 -17.59 -14.89
CA LEU A 91 13.95 -16.79 -16.11
C LEU A 91 14.68 -15.45 -15.86
N ALA A 92 14.52 -14.89 -14.66
CA ALA A 92 15.25 -13.71 -14.21
C ALA A 92 16.78 -13.90 -14.19
N GLU A 93 17.25 -15.04 -13.66
CA GLU A 93 18.68 -15.40 -13.59
C GLU A 93 19.28 -15.56 -15.00
N ARG A 94 18.61 -16.32 -15.87
CA ARG A 94 19.03 -16.54 -17.26
C ARG A 94 19.08 -15.25 -18.07
N LEU A 95 18.15 -14.31 -17.81
CA LEU A 95 18.16 -12.99 -18.43
C LEU A 95 19.34 -12.14 -17.96
N LEU A 96 19.64 -12.15 -16.65
CA LEU A 96 20.81 -11.45 -16.10
C LEU A 96 22.11 -11.98 -16.68
N GLU A 97 22.29 -13.30 -16.75
CA GLU A 97 23.47 -13.92 -17.36
C GLU A 97 23.60 -13.56 -18.84
N SER A 98 22.52 -13.65 -19.60
CA SER A 98 22.51 -13.32 -21.04
C SER A 98 22.85 -11.85 -21.29
N MET A 99 22.33 -10.94 -20.47
CA MET A 99 22.66 -9.52 -20.56
C MET A 99 24.09 -9.25 -20.09
N GLY A 100 24.59 -9.98 -19.10
CA GLY A 100 25.99 -9.95 -18.68
C GLY A 100 26.95 -10.33 -19.81
N ILE A 101 26.62 -11.38 -20.58
CA ILE A 101 27.40 -11.79 -21.76
C ILE A 101 27.30 -10.74 -22.88
N LEU A 102 26.10 -10.19 -23.12
CA LEU A 102 25.85 -9.18 -24.15
C LEU A 102 26.66 -7.89 -23.92
N PHE A 103 26.67 -7.38 -22.69
CA PHE A 103 27.35 -6.13 -22.34
C PHE A 103 28.75 -6.33 -21.72
N GLY A 104 29.20 -7.57 -21.52
CA GLY A 104 30.45 -7.88 -20.80
C GLY A 104 31.73 -7.32 -21.43
N LYS A 105 31.71 -6.97 -22.72
CA LYS A 105 32.84 -6.31 -23.41
C LYS A 105 32.92 -4.80 -23.17
N VAL A 106 31.84 -4.20 -22.63
CA VAL A 106 31.76 -2.76 -22.36
C VAL A 106 32.22 -2.49 -20.93
N ARG A 107 33.08 -1.49 -20.75
CA ARG A 107 33.47 -1.01 -19.40
C ARG A 107 32.21 -0.55 -18.66
N GLY A 108 31.88 -1.21 -17.54
CA GLY A 108 30.62 -0.98 -16.81
C GLY A 108 29.42 -1.79 -17.30
N GLY A 109 29.59 -2.72 -18.25
CA GLY A 109 28.50 -3.51 -18.82
C GLY A 109 27.69 -4.32 -17.81
N LEU A 110 28.32 -4.83 -16.74
CA LEU A 110 27.62 -5.49 -15.64
C LEU A 110 26.63 -4.57 -14.92
N ALA A 111 26.99 -3.30 -14.71
CA ALA A 111 26.12 -2.31 -14.07
C ALA A 111 24.94 -1.91 -14.97
N ILE A 112 25.18 -1.84 -16.28
CA ILE A 112 24.11 -1.58 -17.27
C ILE A 112 23.12 -2.73 -17.28
N SER A 113 23.61 -3.98 -17.29
CA SER A 113 22.79 -5.18 -17.30
C SER A 113 21.92 -5.31 -16.04
N THR A 114 22.46 -5.01 -14.85
CA THR A 114 21.67 -5.08 -13.61
C THR A 114 20.58 -4.02 -13.55
N VAL A 115 20.86 -2.78 -13.96
CA VAL A 115 19.85 -1.71 -13.99
C VAL A 115 18.76 -2.03 -15.01
N LEU A 116 19.10 -2.45 -16.23
CA LEU A 116 18.13 -2.77 -17.28
C LEU A 116 17.24 -3.95 -16.91
N VAL A 117 17.84 -5.08 -16.53
CA VAL A 117 17.09 -6.29 -16.19
C VAL A 117 16.31 -6.10 -14.90
N GLY A 118 16.91 -5.44 -13.91
CA GLY A 118 16.22 -5.07 -12.67
C GLY A 118 14.99 -4.20 -12.95
N THR A 119 15.10 -3.21 -13.84
CA THR A 119 13.96 -2.35 -14.22
C THR A 119 12.87 -3.13 -14.97
N LEU A 120 13.24 -4.01 -15.90
CA LEU A 120 12.27 -4.81 -16.67
C LEU A 120 11.51 -5.82 -15.77
N LEU A 121 12.22 -6.49 -14.86
CA LEU A 121 11.61 -7.41 -13.91
C LEU A 121 10.76 -6.69 -12.86
N ALA A 122 11.21 -5.52 -12.38
CA ALA A 122 10.46 -4.66 -11.46
C ALA A 122 9.18 -4.10 -12.10
N ALA A 123 9.25 -3.62 -13.34
CA ALA A 123 8.11 -3.08 -14.07
C ALA A 123 7.02 -4.13 -14.34
N SER A 124 7.45 -5.37 -14.63
CA SER A 124 6.52 -6.47 -14.90
C SER A 124 5.83 -6.99 -13.62
N THR A 125 6.54 -7.05 -12.49
CA THR A 125 6.00 -7.55 -11.22
C THR A 125 5.27 -6.50 -10.38
N GLY A 126 5.35 -5.21 -10.72
CA GLY A 126 4.54 -4.14 -10.16
C GLY A 126 4.79 -3.78 -8.69
N VAL A 127 5.62 -4.54 -7.96
CA VAL A 127 5.90 -4.33 -6.53
C VAL A 127 7.42 -4.31 -6.27
N VAL A 128 8.06 -3.21 -6.67
CA VAL A 128 9.51 -3.04 -6.52
C VAL A 128 9.94 -2.98 -5.05
N GLY A 129 9.07 -2.49 -4.16
CA GLY A 129 9.39 -2.27 -2.74
C GLY A 129 9.67 -3.56 -1.96
N ALA A 130 9.03 -4.68 -2.31
CA ALA A 130 9.28 -5.97 -1.64
C ALA A 130 10.48 -6.70 -2.23
N SER A 131 10.71 -6.58 -3.55
CA SER A 131 11.77 -7.29 -4.27
C SER A 131 13.17 -6.76 -3.95
N VAL A 132 13.33 -5.44 -3.79
CA VAL A 132 14.64 -4.82 -3.46
C VAL A 132 15.09 -5.18 -2.04
N VAL A 133 14.14 -5.35 -1.10
CA VAL A 133 14.46 -5.81 0.26
C VAL A 133 14.90 -7.28 0.27
N ALA A 134 14.35 -8.11 -0.61
CA ALA A 134 14.72 -9.52 -0.71
C ALA A 134 16.06 -9.76 -1.44
N MET A 135 16.42 -8.94 -2.43
CA MET A 135 17.70 -9.05 -3.15
C MET A 135 18.87 -8.35 -2.43
N GLY A 136 18.59 -7.56 -1.40
CA GLY A 136 19.59 -6.90 -0.56
C GLY A 136 20.10 -7.73 0.62
N VAL A 137 19.64 -8.98 0.77
CA VAL A 137 20.06 -9.94 1.81
C VAL A 137 20.90 -11.05 1.22
#